data_AF-A0A0B1TDT3-F1
#
_entry.id   AF-A0A0B1TDT3-F1
#
_cell.length_a   1.000
_cell.length_b   1.000
_cell.length_c   1.000
_cell.angle_alpha   90.00
_cell.angle_beta   90.00
_cell.angle_gamma   90.00
#
_symmetry.space_group_name_H-M   'P 1'
#
loop_
_entity.id
_entity.type
_entity.pdbx_description
1 polymer ?
#
loop_
_entity_poly.entity_id
_entity_poly.type
_entity_poly.pdbx_seq_one_letter_code
_entity_poly.pdbx_strand_id
1 'polypeptide(L)'
;MLASADSSFEENLKNIIKFSYGVSMEVEDSRRITVLIDKLQFYEECCGATTGDDYLASRWMALVSSDPAYENDDPPIVPLSCCRQILGASALNPVARSLARCQQSNPNRTWRHTAVSSGG
;
A
#
# COMPACT_ATOMS: atom_id res chain seq x y z
N MET A 1 18.67 25.30 1.23
CA MET A 1 17.83 24.40 2.05
C MET A 1 18.51 23.04 2.05
N LEU A 2 18.90 22.50 3.20
CA LEU A 2 19.50 21.17 3.29
C LEU A 2 18.35 20.15 3.25
N ALA A 3 18.27 19.36 2.18
CA ALA A 3 17.41 18.18 2.16
C ALA A 3 17.86 17.25 3.30
N SER A 4 16.94 16.86 4.19
CA SER A 4 17.25 15.86 5.21
C SER A 4 17.42 14.49 4.53
N ALA A 5 18.26 13.61 5.07
CA ALA A 5 18.42 12.26 4.54
C ALA A 5 17.07 11.51 4.43
N ASP A 6 16.15 11.77 5.36
CA ASP A 6 14.78 11.25 5.34
C ASP A 6 13.98 11.70 4.11
N SER A 7 14.11 12.96 3.69
CA SER A 7 13.42 13.46 2.48
C SER A 7 13.91 12.77 1.21
N SER A 8 15.20 12.43 1.13
CA SER A 8 15.75 11.70 -0.02
C SER A 8 15.29 10.25 -0.04
N PHE A 9 15.21 9.59 1.12
CA PHE A 9 14.68 8.23 1.22
C PHE A 9 13.21 8.16 0.81
N GLU A 10 12.36 9.05 1.35
CA GLU A 10 10.93 9.07 1.01
C GLU A 10 10.70 9.30 -0.48
N GLU A 11 11.43 10.23 -1.09
CA GLU A 11 11.33 10.48 -2.53
C GLU A 11 11.77 9.27 -3.37
N ASN A 12 12.86 8.61 -2.97
CA ASN A 12 13.32 7.39 -3.62
C ASN A 12 12.27 6.27 -3.52
N LEU A 13 11.66 6.07 -2.34
CA LEU A 13 10.63 5.05 -2.16
C LEU A 13 9.37 5.36 -2.98
N LYS A 14 8.94 6.64 -3.03
CA LYS A 14 7.83 7.06 -3.90
C LYS A 14 8.11 6.76 -5.38
N ASN A 15 9.34 7.02 -5.84
CA ASN A 15 9.74 6.69 -7.21
C ASN A 15 9.71 5.17 -7.46
N ILE A 16 10.16 4.35 -6.52
CA ILE A 16 10.10 2.89 -6.62
C ILE A 16 8.63 2.43 -6.72
N ILE A 17 7.75 2.92 -5.84
CA ILE A 17 6.30 2.62 -5.86
C ILE A 17 5.71 3.04 -7.21
N LYS A 18 6.02 4.24 -7.68
CA LYS A 18 5.46 4.80 -8.91
C LYS A 18 5.83 3.98 -10.14
N PHE A 19 7.09 3.58 -10.27
CA PHE A 19 7.64 3.05 -11.52
C PHE A 19 7.88 1.55 -11.55
N SER A 20 7.99 0.89 -10.39
CA SER A 20 8.40 -0.53 -10.32
C SER A 20 7.38 -1.44 -9.63
N TYR A 21 6.62 -0.91 -8.66
CA TYR A 21 5.64 -1.72 -7.94
C TYR A 21 4.49 -2.17 -8.87
N GLY A 22 4.20 -3.47 -8.88
CA GLY A 22 3.13 -4.08 -9.68
C GLY A 22 3.36 -4.01 -11.18
N VAL A 23 4.55 -3.63 -11.64
CA VAL A 23 4.86 -3.45 -13.07
C VAL A 23 5.45 -4.73 -13.63
N SER A 24 4.69 -5.44 -14.47
CA SER A 24 5.15 -6.66 -15.18
C SER A 24 5.87 -7.66 -14.25
N MET A 25 5.10 -8.56 -13.65
CA MET A 25 5.62 -9.59 -12.74
C MET A 25 6.57 -10.60 -13.40
N GLU A 26 6.73 -10.53 -14.72
CA GLU A 26 7.71 -11.27 -15.51
C GLU A 26 9.13 -10.68 -15.38
N VAL A 27 9.25 -9.38 -15.10
CA VAL A 27 10.53 -8.72 -14.86
C VAL A 27 10.98 -8.99 -13.43
N GLU A 28 12.15 -9.63 -13.29
CA GLU A 28 12.62 -10.11 -11.99
C GLU A 28 12.75 -9.00 -10.94
N ASP A 29 13.29 -7.84 -11.31
CA ASP A 29 13.47 -6.72 -10.39
C ASP A 29 12.14 -6.13 -9.94
N SER A 30 11.20 -5.89 -10.86
CA SER A 30 9.85 -5.42 -10.52
C SER A 30 9.13 -6.40 -9.60
N ARG A 31 9.27 -7.71 -9.87
CA ARG A 31 8.70 -8.76 -9.01
C ARG A 31 9.31 -8.73 -7.62
N ARG A 32 10.64 -8.62 -7.49
CA ARG A 32 11.34 -8.53 -6.20
C ARG A 32 10.92 -7.29 -5.42
N ILE A 33 10.82 -6.15 -6.10
CA ILE A 33 10.35 -4.89 -5.50
C ILE A 33 8.90 -5.03 -5.02
N THR A 34 8.02 -5.60 -5.84
CA THR A 34 6.61 -5.81 -5.49
C THR A 34 6.49 -6.68 -4.24
N VAL A 35 7.16 -7.83 -4.22
CA VAL A 35 7.18 -8.75 -3.06
C VAL A 35 7.74 -8.07 -1.81
N LEU A 36 8.79 -7.26 -1.95
CA LEU A 36 9.39 -6.54 -0.83
C LEU A 36 8.39 -5.52 -0.23
N ILE A 37 7.77 -4.72 -1.09
CA ILE A 37 6.78 -3.71 -0.68
C ILE A 37 5.56 -4.39 -0.04
N ASP A 38 5.05 -5.47 -0.62
CA ASP A 38 3.91 -6.21 -0.07
C ASP A 38 4.22 -6.76 1.33
N LYS A 39 5.41 -7.31 1.54
CA LYS A 39 5.85 -7.78 2.87
C LYS A 39 5.94 -6.64 3.88
N LEU A 40 6.56 -5.52 3.50
CA LEU A 40 6.67 -4.36 4.38
C LEU A 40 5.28 -3.86 4.79
N GLN A 41 4.38 -3.68 3.84
CA GLN A 41 3.03 -3.19 4.09
C GLN A 41 2.21 -4.12 4.95
N PHE A 42 2.30 -5.42 4.68
CA PHE A 42 1.58 -6.44 5.43
C PHE A 42 2.06 -6.52 6.88
N TYR A 43 3.37 -6.57 7.12
CA TYR A 43 3.91 -6.79 8.47
C TYR A 43 3.99 -5.52 9.30
N GLU A 44 4.31 -4.38 8.69
CA GLU A 44 4.34 -3.10 9.39
C GLU A 44 2.95 -2.46 9.49
N GLU A 45 1.94 -3.03 8.80
CA GLU A 45 0.59 -2.49 8.66
C GLU A 45 0.60 -1.02 8.20
N CYS A 46 1.45 -0.74 7.22
CA CYS A 46 1.68 0.60 6.67
C CYS A 46 1.23 0.67 5.21
N CYS A 47 1.19 1.90 4.67
CA CYS A 47 0.74 2.13 3.30
C CYS A 47 1.48 3.32 2.67
N GLY A 48 2.16 3.05 1.54
CA GLY A 48 2.97 4.03 0.84
C GLY A 48 4.25 4.43 1.59
N ALA A 49 4.93 5.45 1.09
CA ALA A 49 6.10 6.04 1.77
C ALA A 49 5.65 7.05 2.83
N THR A 50 4.64 7.86 2.50
CA THR A 50 4.02 8.84 3.41
C THR A 50 2.56 8.48 3.69
N THR A 51 1.79 8.18 2.63
CA THR A 51 0.35 7.86 2.68
C THR A 51 -0.04 6.94 1.52
N GLY A 52 -1.29 6.48 1.50
CA GLY A 52 -1.83 5.71 0.37
C GLY A 52 -1.83 6.46 -0.96
N ASP A 53 -1.82 7.80 -0.95
CA ASP A 53 -1.86 8.60 -2.19
C ASP A 53 -0.61 8.44 -3.05
N ASP A 54 0.49 7.92 -2.48
CA ASP A 54 1.71 7.60 -3.23
C ASP A 54 1.45 6.58 -4.37
N TYR A 55 0.35 5.84 -4.31
CA TYR A 55 -0.08 4.90 -5.34
C TYR A 55 -0.84 5.53 -6.50
N LEU A 56 -1.47 6.70 -6.34
CA LEU A 56 -2.39 7.26 -7.33
C LEU A 56 -1.73 7.51 -8.69
N ALA A 57 -0.45 7.92 -8.69
CA ALA A 57 0.32 8.15 -9.91
C ALA A 57 1.15 6.92 -10.36
N SER A 58 0.98 5.77 -9.72
CA SER A 58 1.77 4.56 -9.99
C SER A 58 1.26 3.81 -11.22
N ARG A 59 2.16 3.03 -11.84
CA ARG A 59 1.78 2.12 -12.93
C ARG A 59 0.83 1.02 -12.46
N TRP A 60 0.94 0.58 -11.21
CA TRP A 60 -0.03 -0.36 -10.63
C TRP A 60 -1.45 0.20 -10.65
N MET A 61 -1.64 1.46 -10.25
CA MET A 61 -2.95 2.12 -10.27
C MET A 61 -3.53 2.17 -11.69
N ALA A 62 -2.70 2.48 -12.69
CA ALA A 62 -3.12 2.48 -14.08
C ALA A 62 -3.61 1.10 -14.54
N LEU A 63 -2.98 0.02 -14.08
CA LEU A 63 -3.40 -1.36 -14.38
C LEU A 63 -4.71 -1.71 -13.68
N VAL A 64 -4.81 -1.47 -12.37
CA VAL A 64 -6.02 -1.78 -11.58
C VAL A 64 -7.23 -1.00 -12.07
N SER A 65 -7.05 0.28 -12.42
CA SER A 65 -8.13 1.12 -12.96
C SER A 65 -8.64 0.65 -14.34
N SER A 66 -7.87 -0.21 -15.03
CA SER A 66 -8.24 -0.80 -16.31
C SER A 66 -8.77 -2.23 -16.20
N ASP A 67 -8.78 -2.80 -15.00
CA ASP A 67 -9.23 -4.17 -14.77
C ASP A 67 -10.77 -4.26 -14.87
N PRO A 68 -11.32 -5.11 -15.74
CA PRO A 68 -12.76 -5.32 -15.86
C PRO A 68 -13.46 -5.71 -14.54
N ALA A 69 -12.72 -6.27 -13.56
CA ALA A 69 -13.25 -6.56 -12.23
C ALA A 69 -13.77 -5.31 -11.51
N TYR A 70 -13.34 -4.11 -11.90
CA TYR A 70 -13.75 -2.83 -11.34
C TYR A 70 -14.57 -1.99 -12.35
N GLU A 71 -15.18 -2.60 -13.37
CA GLU A 71 -15.99 -1.85 -14.34
C GLU A 71 -17.18 -1.11 -13.69
N ASN A 72 -17.73 -1.67 -12.60
CA ASN A 72 -18.91 -1.14 -11.91
C ASN A 72 -18.62 -0.57 -10.50
N ASP A 73 -17.38 -0.67 -10.03
CA ASP A 73 -16.97 -0.32 -8.66
C ASP A 73 -15.69 0.51 -8.68
N ASP A 74 -15.51 1.40 -7.71
CA ASP A 74 -14.26 2.15 -7.59
C ASP A 74 -13.09 1.20 -7.25
N PRO A 75 -12.01 1.19 -8.05
CA PRO A 75 -10.84 0.37 -7.76
C PRO A 75 -10.22 0.75 -6.41
N PRO A 76 -9.55 -0.18 -5.72
CA PRO A 76 -8.84 0.15 -4.49
C PRO A 76 -7.73 1.16 -4.78
N ILE A 77 -7.61 2.21 -3.97
CA ILE A 77 -6.59 3.24 -4.18
C ILE A 77 -5.18 2.79 -3.75
N VAL A 78 -5.11 1.72 -2.95
CA VAL A 78 -3.87 1.10 -2.46
C VAL A 78 -3.91 -0.42 -2.64
N PRO A 79 -2.76 -1.09 -2.69
CA PRO A 79 -2.69 -2.54 -2.80
C PRO A 79 -3.37 -3.27 -1.64
N LEU A 80 -3.81 -4.51 -1.91
CA LEU A 80 -4.45 -5.34 -0.88
C LEU A 80 -3.53 -5.62 0.31
N SER A 81 -2.21 -5.67 0.11
CA SER A 81 -1.19 -5.82 1.17
C SER A 81 -1.19 -4.66 2.17
N CYS A 82 -1.63 -3.45 1.78
CA CYS A 82 -1.83 -2.31 2.68
C CYS A 82 -3.11 -2.39 3.52
N CYS A 83 -4.08 -3.20 3.10
CA CYS A 83 -5.39 -3.19 3.70
C CYS A 83 -5.41 -3.90 5.05
N ARG A 84 -6.48 -3.68 5.82
CA ARG A 84 -6.73 -4.52 6.99
C ARG A 84 -6.99 -5.97 6.56
N GLN A 85 -6.16 -6.88 7.05
CA GLN A 85 -6.21 -8.29 6.67
C GLN A 85 -7.21 -9.10 7.52
N ILE A 86 -7.69 -10.21 6.97
CA ILE A 86 -8.37 -11.25 7.75
C ILE A 86 -7.35 -12.13 8.50
N LEU A 87 -7.82 -12.89 9.47
CA LEU A 87 -6.99 -13.93 10.10
C LEU A 87 -6.63 -14.99 9.07
N GLY A 88 -5.35 -15.38 9.02
CA GLY A 88 -4.84 -16.39 8.07
C GLY A 88 -4.36 -15.84 6.72
N ALA A 89 -4.48 -14.53 6.47
CA ALA A 89 -3.84 -13.90 5.31
C ALA A 89 -2.31 -13.87 5.45
N SER A 90 -1.61 -13.65 4.34
CA SER A 90 -0.15 -13.46 4.34
C SER A 90 0.27 -12.38 3.34
N ALA A 91 1.49 -11.87 3.45
CA ALA A 91 2.00 -10.87 2.50
C ALA A 91 1.96 -11.33 1.03
N LEU A 92 2.13 -12.63 0.77
CA LEU A 92 2.11 -13.19 -0.59
C LEU A 92 0.71 -13.65 -1.04
N ASN A 93 -0.23 -13.68 -0.11
CA ASN A 93 -1.64 -13.96 -0.37
C ASN A 93 -2.49 -13.05 0.53
N PRO A 94 -2.48 -11.72 0.25
CA PRO A 94 -3.21 -10.76 1.07
C PRO A 94 -4.69 -10.89 0.80
N VAL A 95 -5.49 -10.83 1.87
CA VAL A 95 -6.94 -10.89 1.79
C VAL A 95 -7.51 -9.79 2.68
N ALA A 96 -7.97 -8.73 2.02
CA ALA A 96 -8.56 -7.60 2.70
C ALA A 96 -9.87 -8.02 3.38
N ARG A 97 -10.03 -7.63 4.65
CA ARG A 97 -11.29 -7.78 5.39
C ARG A 97 -12.42 -6.97 4.75
N SER A 98 -12.10 -5.84 4.11
CA SER A 98 -13.07 -4.93 3.47
C SER A 98 -12.37 -4.04 2.45
N LEU A 99 -12.78 -4.10 1.18
CA LEU A 99 -12.24 -3.24 0.11
C LEU A 99 -12.55 -1.76 0.33
N ALA A 100 -13.70 -1.41 0.91
CA ALA A 100 -14.02 -0.04 1.28
C ALA A 100 -13.00 0.61 2.25
N ARG A 101 -12.22 -0.19 2.98
CA ARG A 101 -11.12 0.31 3.83
C ARG A 101 -9.81 0.50 3.06
N CYS A 102 -9.65 -0.20 1.93
CA CYS A 102 -8.57 0.02 0.96
C CYS A 102 -8.78 1.30 0.12
N GLN A 103 -9.94 1.93 0.22
CA GLN A 103 -10.27 3.17 -0.49
C GLN A 103 -9.91 4.44 0.32
N GLN A 104 -9.41 4.31 1.55
CA GLN A 104 -9.09 5.45 2.43
C GLN A 104 -7.60 5.78 2.35
N SER A 105 -7.25 7.00 1.91
CA SER A 105 -5.86 7.45 1.68
C SER A 105 -5.00 7.50 2.95
N ASN A 106 -5.68 7.61 4.10
CA ASN A 106 -5.11 7.51 5.43
C ASN A 106 -5.89 6.46 6.23
N PRO A 107 -5.51 5.17 6.20
CA PRO A 107 -5.88 4.28 7.30
C PRO A 107 -5.25 4.90 8.55
N ASN A 108 -6.10 5.54 9.35
CA ASN A 108 -5.71 6.43 10.44
C ASN A 108 -4.58 5.82 11.30
N ARG A 109 -3.41 6.50 11.35
CA ARG A 109 -2.23 6.12 12.16
C ARG A 109 -2.57 5.90 13.65
N THR A 110 -3.70 6.45 14.13
CA THR A 110 -4.15 6.32 15.52
C THR A 110 -4.86 5.00 15.88
N TRP A 111 -5.05 4.05 14.96
CA TRP A 111 -5.47 2.69 15.37
C TRP A 111 -4.50 2.02 16.35
N ARG A 112 -3.23 2.45 16.37
CA ARG A 112 -2.20 2.01 17.33
C ARG A 112 -2.14 2.84 18.62
N HIS A 113 -2.84 3.98 18.68
CA HIS A 113 -2.82 4.91 19.82
C HIS A 113 -4.20 5.21 20.42
N THR A 114 -5.23 4.40 20.15
CA THR A 114 -6.24 4.20 21.20
C THR A 114 -5.56 3.38 22.29
N ALA A 115 -4.87 4.07 23.19
CA ALA A 115 -4.69 3.56 24.53
C ALA A 115 -6.07 3.06 24.96
N VAL A 116 -6.15 1.78 25.31
CA VAL A 116 -7.28 1.30 26.09
C VAL A 116 -7.37 2.24 27.28
N SER A 117 -8.37 3.11 27.30
CA SER A 117 -8.77 3.82 28.50
C SER A 117 -9.32 2.78 29.45
N SER A 118 -8.44 2.01 30.07
CA SER A 118 -8.72 1.37 31.34
C SER A 118 -8.77 2.50 32.37
N GLY A 119 -9.97 2.96 32.70
CA GLY A 119 -10.16 3.90 33.80
C GLY A 119 -11.49 4.62 33.77
N GLY A 120 -12.46 4.10 34.52
CA GLY A 120 -13.76 4.70 34.82
C GLY A 120 -14.78 3.66 35.22
#